data_AF-A0A4Q5WVV8-F1
#
_entry.id   AF-A0A4Q5WVV8-F1
#
_cell.length_a   1.000
_cell.length_b   1.000
_cell.length_c   1.000
_cell.angle_alpha   90.00
_cell.angle_beta   90.00
_cell.angle_gamma   90.00
#
_symmetry.space_group_name_H-M   'P 1'
#
loop_
_entity.id
_entity.type
_entity.pdbx_description
1 polymer ?
#
loop_
_entity_poly.entity_id
_entity_poly.type
_entity_poly.pdbx_seq_one_letter_code
_entity_poly.pdbx_strand_id
1 'polypeptide(L)'
;MTALAMGGFSARHRADRNVFLILIGLVWVGVLTGFGTSSYRHLTEFGLDYPWIVHVHAVTFVSWLVLVTVQAALIRTGRADLHRRLGVAGVFVAAAMMVIGPATALTVDAARFAKDGVTPEFLAVQFTDMIGFGTLTGAGLLLRHDAQAHKRLVLLGLFYLSDAGFARFINPFVAQPIGEGFLGEMTALYFGSTL
;
A
#
# COMPACT_ATOMS: atom_id res chain seq x y z
N MET A 1 -23.77 -36.16 -24.44
CA MET A 1 -23.63 -35.13 -23.39
C MET A 1 -22.31 -35.37 -22.69
N THR A 2 -21.27 -34.59 -23.01
CA THR A 2 -19.91 -34.78 -22.50
C THR A 2 -19.78 -34.00 -21.19
N ALA A 3 -19.70 -34.70 -20.06
CA ALA A 3 -19.40 -34.06 -18.79
C ALA A 3 -17.94 -33.60 -18.81
N LEU A 4 -17.73 -32.28 -18.88
CA LEU A 4 -16.43 -31.68 -18.58
C LEU A 4 -16.10 -32.02 -17.13
N ALA A 5 -15.14 -32.92 -16.93
CA ALA A 5 -14.53 -33.13 -15.63
C ALA A 5 -13.90 -31.80 -15.20
N MET A 6 -14.59 -31.06 -14.32
CA MET A 6 -14.04 -29.91 -13.63
C MET A 6 -12.87 -30.43 -12.79
N GLY A 7 -11.66 -30.37 -13.34
CA GLY A 7 -10.44 -30.68 -12.60
C GLY A 7 -10.45 -29.83 -11.32
N GLY A 8 -10.49 -30.50 -10.17
CA GLY A 8 -10.54 -29.81 -8.88
C GLY A 8 -9.37 -28.84 -8.76
N PHE A 9 -9.66 -27.56 -8.56
CA PHE A 9 -8.63 -26.56 -8.35
C PHE A 9 -7.87 -26.93 -7.06
N SER A 10 -6.61 -27.36 -7.19
CA SER A 10 -5.80 -27.72 -6.04
C SER A 10 -5.67 -26.52 -5.10
N ALA A 11 -5.99 -26.71 -3.82
CA ALA A 11 -5.86 -25.67 -2.80
C ALA A 11 -4.41 -25.17 -2.59
N ARG A 12 -3.41 -25.84 -3.17
CA ARG A 12 -1.99 -25.50 -3.05
C ARG A 12 -1.28 -25.70 -4.40
N HIS A 13 -0.98 -24.62 -5.11
CA HIS A 13 -0.15 -24.66 -6.31
C HIS A 13 1.28 -24.21 -5.99
N ARG A 14 2.30 -24.91 -6.52
CA ARG A 14 3.70 -24.44 -6.42
C ARG A 14 3.89 -23.07 -7.08
N ALA A 15 3.10 -22.78 -8.12
CA ALA A 15 3.08 -21.49 -8.81
C ALA A 15 2.66 -20.33 -7.89
N ASP A 16 1.78 -20.58 -6.90
CA ASP A 16 1.31 -19.56 -5.95
C ASP A 16 2.49 -18.89 -5.24
N ARG A 17 3.56 -19.62 -4.96
CA ARG A 17 4.74 -19.07 -4.31
C ARG A 17 5.44 -18.00 -5.14
N ASN A 18 5.39 -18.09 -6.47
CA ASN A 18 5.95 -17.09 -7.38
C ASN A 18 5.03 -15.88 -7.49
N VAL A 19 3.71 -16.11 -7.56
CA VAL A 19 2.69 -15.06 -7.63
C VAL A 19 2.82 -14.07 -6.49
N PHE A 20 3.02 -14.53 -5.24
CA PHE A 20 3.20 -13.63 -4.10
C PHE A 20 4.38 -12.68 -4.25
N LEU A 21 5.54 -13.16 -4.71
CA LEU A 21 6.70 -12.30 -4.92
C LEU A 21 6.50 -11.35 -6.09
N ILE A 22 5.84 -11.80 -7.16
CA ILE A 22 5.51 -10.94 -8.30
C ILE A 22 4.62 -9.79 -7.83
N LEU A 23 3.57 -10.09 -7.05
CA LEU A 23 2.65 -9.08 -6.52
C LEU A 23 3.36 -8.09 -5.58
N ILE A 24 4.25 -8.56 -4.69
CA ILE A 24 5.09 -7.68 -3.88
C ILE A 24 6.00 -6.82 -4.77
N GLY A 25 6.58 -7.39 -5.81
CA GLY A 25 7.39 -6.67 -6.80
C GLY A 25 6.62 -5.59 -7.55
N LEU A 26 5.37 -5.87 -7.93
CA LEU A 26 4.48 -4.88 -8.54
C LEU A 26 4.17 -3.72 -7.59
N VAL A 27 3.92 -4.01 -6.30
CA VAL A 27 3.75 -2.97 -5.28
C VAL A 27 5.01 -2.12 -5.15
N TRP A 28 6.21 -2.72 -5.15
CA TRP A 28 7.48 -1.98 -5.18
C TRP A 28 7.57 -1.06 -6.38
N VAL A 29 7.24 -1.55 -7.58
CA VAL A 29 7.24 -0.73 -8.80
C VAL A 29 6.30 0.46 -8.64
N GLY A 30 5.04 0.25 -8.23
CA GLY A 30 4.07 1.33 -8.04
C GLY A 30 4.52 2.37 -7.01
N VAL A 31 5.09 1.93 -5.88
CA VAL A 31 5.61 2.84 -4.85
C VAL A 31 6.82 3.63 -5.35
N LEU A 32 7.79 2.98 -6.00
CA LEU A 32 9.00 3.64 -6.49
C LEU A 32 8.71 4.62 -7.62
N THR A 33 7.81 4.28 -8.55
CA THR A 33 7.46 5.18 -9.66
C THR A 33 6.59 6.34 -9.17
N GLY A 34 5.58 6.07 -8.33
CA GLY A 34 4.63 7.07 -7.83
C GLY A 34 5.20 8.03 -6.78
N PHE A 35 6.05 7.54 -5.87
CA PHE A 35 6.63 8.35 -4.79
C PHE A 35 8.13 8.59 -4.93
N GLY A 36 8.90 7.64 -5.46
CA GLY A 36 10.35 7.78 -5.56
C GLY A 36 10.75 8.94 -6.47
N THR A 37 10.10 9.07 -7.63
CA THR A 37 10.36 10.16 -8.58
C THR A 37 10.03 11.54 -8.01
N SER A 38 8.85 11.67 -7.38
CA SER A 38 8.37 12.93 -6.81
C SER A 38 9.18 13.35 -5.59
N SER A 39 9.50 12.40 -4.70
CA SER A 39 10.34 12.64 -3.52
C SER A 39 11.76 13.03 -3.91
N TYR A 40 12.34 12.38 -4.92
CA TYR A 40 13.67 12.72 -5.42
C TYR A 40 13.72 14.14 -5.98
N ARG A 41 12.77 14.51 -6.85
CA ARG A 41 12.67 15.86 -7.40
C ARG A 41 12.52 16.92 -6.30
N HIS A 42 11.60 16.69 -5.36
CA HIS A 42 11.40 17.62 -4.26
C HIS A 42 12.66 17.77 -3.39
N LEU A 43 13.33 16.65 -3.07
CA LEU A 43 14.57 16.69 -2.30
C LEU A 43 15.68 17.48 -3.01
N THR A 44 15.78 17.37 -4.33
CA THR A 44 16.78 18.11 -5.11
C THR A 44 16.47 19.60 -5.28
N GLU A 45 15.19 19.97 -5.30
CA GLU A 45 14.75 21.36 -5.52
C GLU A 45 14.57 22.14 -4.22
N PHE A 46 14.04 21.50 -3.17
CA PHE A 46 13.61 22.15 -1.93
C PHE A 46 14.21 21.53 -0.65
N GLY A 47 14.93 20.41 -0.75
CA GLY A 47 15.51 19.73 0.40
C GLY A 47 14.46 18.97 1.24
N LEU A 48 14.60 18.99 2.57
CA LEU A 48 13.71 18.31 3.52
C LEU A 48 12.61 19.26 4.05
N ASP A 49 12.02 20.07 3.17
CA ASP A 49 11.05 21.12 3.54
C ASP A 49 9.62 20.60 3.80
N TYR A 50 9.45 19.30 4.02
CA TYR A 50 8.18 18.73 4.44
C TYR A 50 8.04 18.75 5.97
N PRO A 51 6.80 18.84 6.50
CA PRO A 51 6.55 18.61 7.92
C PRO A 51 7.17 17.28 8.37
N TRP A 52 7.80 17.24 9.54
CA TRP A 52 8.53 16.07 10.03
C TRP A 52 7.72 14.77 9.99
N ILE A 53 6.41 14.85 10.21
CA ILE A 53 5.49 13.70 10.16
C ILE A 53 5.45 13.01 8.80
N VAL A 54 5.73 13.73 7.70
CA VAL A 54 5.80 13.16 6.35
C VAL A 54 7.04 12.26 6.21
N HIS A 55 8.17 12.65 6.80
CA HIS A 55 9.38 11.81 6.82
C HIS A 55 9.18 10.57 7.67
N VAL A 56 8.58 10.71 8.85
CA VAL A 56 8.23 9.58 9.73
C VAL A 56 7.28 8.63 9.03
N HIS A 57 6.27 9.15 8.32
CA HIS A 57 5.37 8.38 7.49
C HIS A 57 6.11 7.60 6.41
N ALA A 58 6.94 8.27 5.61
CA ALA A 58 7.70 7.63 4.54
C ALA A 58 8.58 6.49 5.06
N VAL A 59 9.35 6.73 6.13
CA VAL A 59 10.20 5.69 6.74
C VAL A 59 9.37 4.53 7.27
N THR A 60 8.27 4.81 7.97
CA THR A 60 7.42 3.77 8.57
C THR A 60 6.78 2.88 7.49
N PHE A 61 6.21 3.47 6.44
CA PHE A 61 5.52 2.71 5.38
C PHE A 61 6.50 1.96 4.47
N VAL A 62 7.66 2.55 4.16
CA VAL A 62 8.73 1.83 3.45
C VAL A 62 9.27 0.68 4.30
N SER A 63 9.42 0.86 5.61
CA SER A 63 9.86 -0.21 6.51
C SER A 63 8.90 -1.41 6.52
N TRP A 64 7.58 -1.16 6.41
CA TRP A 64 6.58 -2.20 6.28
C TRP A 64 6.75 -3.00 4.97
N LEU A 65 6.92 -2.31 3.84
CA LEU A 65 7.11 -2.96 2.55
C LEU A 65 8.41 -3.79 2.51
N VAL A 66 9.50 -3.26 3.08
CA VAL A 66 10.75 -4.01 3.29
C VAL A 66 10.51 -5.23 4.16
N LEU A 67 9.80 -5.07 5.28
CA LEU A 67 9.52 -6.17 6.20
C LEU A 67 8.71 -7.27 5.52
N VAL A 68 7.61 -6.95 4.82
CA VAL A 68 6.81 -7.95 4.08
C VAL A 68 7.66 -8.69 3.05
N THR A 69 8.56 -7.99 2.35
CA THR A 69 9.49 -8.58 1.39
C THR A 69 10.46 -9.55 2.07
N VAL A 70 11.07 -9.14 3.19
CA VAL A 70 11.97 -9.98 4.00
C VAL A 70 11.23 -11.19 4.54
N GLN A 71 9.99 -11.03 5.03
CA GLN A 71 9.17 -12.12 5.54
C GLN A 71 8.89 -13.18 4.47
N ALA A 72 8.57 -12.76 3.24
CA ALA A 72 8.39 -13.67 2.12
C ALA A 72 9.70 -14.40 1.75
N ALA A 73 10.84 -13.71 1.79
CA ALA A 73 12.15 -14.29 1.53
C ALA A 73 12.59 -15.31 2.60
N LEU A 74 12.31 -15.02 3.88
CA LEU A 74 12.62 -15.94 4.99
C LEU A 74 11.86 -17.26 4.88
N ILE A 75 10.57 -17.20 4.54
CA ILE A 75 9.79 -18.42 4.30
C ILE A 75 10.31 -19.19 3.08
N ARG A 76 10.72 -18.51 2.01
CA ARG A 76 11.33 -19.17 0.84
C ARG A 76 12.66 -19.86 1.14
N THR A 77 13.46 -19.26 2.01
CA THR A 77 14.78 -19.77 2.40
C THR A 77 14.72 -20.77 3.57
N GLY A 78 13.52 -21.15 4.01
CA GLY A 78 13.31 -22.13 5.08
C GLY A 78 13.55 -21.58 6.50
N ARG A 79 13.72 -20.26 6.66
CA ARG A 79 14.01 -19.59 7.94
C ARG A 79 12.73 -19.13 8.66
N ALA A 80 11.83 -20.08 8.92
CA ALA A 80 10.54 -19.81 9.56
C ALA A 80 10.69 -19.36 11.04
N ASP A 81 11.81 -19.67 11.68
CA ASP A 81 12.20 -19.17 12.99
C ASP A 81 12.39 -17.65 12.99
N LEU A 82 13.17 -17.12 12.04
CA LEU A 82 13.39 -15.68 11.87
C LEU A 82 12.12 -14.97 11.43
N HIS A 83 11.31 -15.61 10.57
CA HIS A 83 10.02 -15.08 10.17
C HIS A 83 9.14 -14.76 11.39
N ARG A 84 9.02 -15.71 12.33
CA ARG A 84 8.25 -15.53 13.55
C ARG A 84 8.83 -14.46 14.48
N ARG A 85 10.16 -14.42 14.63
CA ARG A 85 10.84 -13.41 15.47
C ARG A 85 10.65 -11.99 14.93
N LEU A 86 10.95 -11.77 13.65
CA LEU A 86 10.74 -10.47 13.00
C LEU A 86 9.26 -10.13 12.82
N GLY A 87 8.38 -11.13 12.82
CA GLY A 87 6.93 -10.93 12.74
C GLY A 87 6.39 -10.11 13.91
N VAL A 88 7.00 -10.24 15.09
CA VAL A 88 6.68 -9.42 16.26
C VAL A 88 6.95 -7.93 15.99
N ALA A 89 8.09 -7.60 15.37
CA ALA A 89 8.38 -6.23 14.96
C ALA A 89 7.33 -5.71 13.96
N GLY A 90 6.84 -6.59 13.07
CA GLY A 90 5.76 -6.26 12.14
C GLY A 90 4.45 -5.85 12.81
N VAL A 91 4.10 -6.45 13.95
CA VAL A 91 2.91 -6.03 14.71
C VAL A 91 3.05 -4.58 15.17
N PHE A 92 4.22 -4.20 15.69
CA PHE A 92 4.47 -2.83 16.14
C PHE A 92 4.52 -1.84 14.98
N VAL A 93 5.13 -2.20 13.84
CA VAL A 93 5.13 -1.35 12.64
C VAL A 93 3.69 -1.13 12.14
N ALA A 94 2.90 -2.20 12.02
CA ALA A 94 1.50 -2.08 11.60
C ALA A 94 0.67 -1.21 12.56
N ALA A 95 0.86 -1.39 13.87
CA ALA A 95 0.19 -0.56 14.87
C ALA A 95 0.60 0.92 14.77
N ALA A 96 1.88 1.21 14.56
CA ALA A 96 2.37 2.57 14.35
C ALA A 96 1.77 3.20 13.08
N MET A 97 1.65 2.44 12.00
CA MET A 97 1.04 2.92 10.74
C MET A 97 -0.42 3.34 10.93
N MET A 98 -1.19 2.65 11.79
CA MET A 98 -2.59 3.01 12.09
C MET A 98 -2.74 4.39 12.71
N VAL A 99 -1.68 4.94 13.31
CA VAL A 99 -1.65 6.29 13.87
C VAL A 99 -0.98 7.26 12.91
N ILE A 100 0.20 6.89 12.39
CA ILE A 100 1.02 7.76 11.56
C ILE A 100 0.33 8.07 10.23
N GLY A 101 -0.34 7.10 9.59
CA GLY A 101 -1.06 7.31 8.33
C GLY A 101 -2.11 8.43 8.42
N PRO A 102 -3.15 8.27 9.25
CA PRO A 102 -4.19 9.29 9.42
C PRO A 102 -3.65 10.64 9.92
N ALA A 103 -2.66 10.62 10.83
CA ALA A 103 -2.08 11.85 11.34
C ALA A 103 -1.33 12.64 10.25
N THR A 104 -0.59 11.96 9.36
CA THR A 104 0.06 12.60 8.21
C THR A 104 -0.98 13.18 7.25
N ALA A 105 -2.03 12.42 6.92
CA ALA A 105 -3.11 12.86 6.04
C ALA A 105 -3.75 14.15 6.56
N LEU A 106 -4.19 14.14 7.82
CA LEU A 106 -4.80 15.31 8.46
C LEU A 106 -3.85 16.51 8.53
N THR A 107 -2.57 16.29 8.81
CA THR A 107 -1.59 17.39 8.89
C THR A 107 -1.37 18.06 7.53
N VAL A 108 -1.19 17.26 6.48
CA VAL A 108 -0.94 17.78 5.12
C VAL A 108 -2.18 18.46 4.56
N ASP A 109 -3.36 17.83 4.70
CA ASP A 109 -4.60 18.37 4.15
C ASP A 109 -5.08 19.61 4.92
N ALA A 110 -4.88 19.69 6.24
CA ALA A 110 -5.16 20.90 7.00
C ALA A 110 -4.26 22.08 6.57
N ALA A 111 -2.98 21.82 6.30
CA ALA A 111 -2.06 22.84 5.81
C ALA A 111 -2.44 23.32 4.39
N ARG A 112 -2.82 22.41 3.50
CA ARG A 112 -3.33 22.73 2.15
C ARG A 112 -4.62 23.56 2.21
N PHE A 113 -5.58 23.15 3.03
CA PHE A 113 -6.83 23.88 3.21
C PHE A 113 -6.60 25.29 3.75
N ALA A 114 -5.73 25.43 4.76
CA ALA A 114 -5.40 26.74 5.34
C ALA A 114 -4.70 27.68 4.36
N LYS A 115 -3.90 27.14 3.42
CA LYS A 115 -3.14 27.92 2.44
C LYS A 115 -3.97 28.31 1.22
N ASP A 116 -4.66 27.35 0.62
CA ASP A 116 -5.24 27.48 -0.72
C ASP A 116 -6.77 27.24 -0.74
N GLY A 117 -7.40 26.94 0.40
CA GLY A 117 -8.84 26.66 0.51
C GLY A 117 -9.29 25.33 -0.12
N VAL A 118 -8.34 24.48 -0.52
CA VAL A 118 -8.59 23.21 -1.21
C VAL A 118 -9.25 22.20 -0.26
N THR A 119 -10.42 21.69 -0.63
CA THR A 119 -11.19 20.70 0.12
C THR A 119 -10.48 19.34 0.15
N PRO A 120 -10.45 18.63 1.30
CA PRO A 120 -9.70 17.39 1.46
C PRO A 120 -10.49 16.16 0.96
N GLU A 121 -10.87 16.15 -0.31
CA GLU A 121 -11.76 15.11 -0.88
C GLU A 121 -11.11 13.72 -0.87
N PHE A 122 -9.79 13.66 -1.06
CA PHE A 122 -9.03 12.41 -1.04
C PHE A 122 -8.90 11.80 0.37
N LEU A 123 -9.30 12.52 1.42
CA LEU A 123 -9.21 12.05 2.81
C LEU A 123 -10.09 10.81 3.02
N ALA A 124 -11.25 10.74 2.36
CA ALA A 124 -12.14 9.57 2.44
C ALA A 124 -11.45 8.29 1.92
N VAL A 125 -10.68 8.39 0.84
CA VAL A 125 -9.90 7.28 0.26
C VAL A 125 -8.80 6.86 1.24
N GLN A 126 -8.00 7.82 1.73
CA GLN A 126 -6.91 7.56 2.68
C GLN A 126 -7.39 6.86 3.97
N PHE A 127 -8.53 7.28 4.52
CA PHE A 127 -9.10 6.63 5.70
C PHE A 127 -9.65 5.23 5.38
N THR A 128 -10.26 5.05 4.22
CA THR A 128 -10.71 3.73 3.75
C THR A 128 -9.52 2.78 3.61
N ASP A 129 -8.40 3.24 3.07
CA ASP A 129 -7.17 2.45 2.96
C ASP A 129 -6.63 2.02 4.32
N MET A 130 -6.63 2.93 5.30
CA MET A 130 -6.19 2.62 6.66
C MET A 130 -7.11 1.63 7.36
N ILE A 131 -8.43 1.75 7.19
CA ILE A 131 -9.40 0.78 7.71
C ILE A 131 -9.22 -0.59 7.06
N GLY A 132 -9.08 -0.62 5.72
CA GLY A 132 -8.84 -1.83 4.95
C GLY A 132 -7.55 -2.53 5.35
N PHE A 133 -6.44 -1.77 5.40
CA PHE A 133 -5.14 -2.23 5.87
C PHE A 133 -5.23 -2.80 7.29
N GLY A 134 -5.76 -2.03 8.24
CA GLY A 134 -5.82 -2.42 9.64
C GLY A 134 -6.66 -3.68 9.86
N THR A 135 -7.82 -3.76 9.20
CA THR A 135 -8.74 -4.89 9.32
C THR A 135 -8.14 -6.16 8.71
N LEU A 136 -7.64 -6.08 7.48
CA LEU A 136 -7.12 -7.25 6.77
C LEU A 136 -5.79 -7.72 7.37
N THR A 137 -4.87 -6.80 7.65
CA THR A 137 -3.59 -7.15 8.28
C THR A 137 -3.82 -7.67 9.70
N GLY A 138 -4.70 -7.04 10.48
CA GLY A 138 -5.10 -7.52 11.80
C GLY A 138 -5.68 -8.93 11.75
N ALA A 139 -6.63 -9.20 10.86
CA ALA A 139 -7.18 -10.53 10.64
C ALA A 139 -6.11 -11.55 10.20
N GLY A 140 -5.18 -11.14 9.33
CA GLY A 140 -4.03 -11.96 8.93
C GLY A 140 -3.13 -12.33 10.11
N LEU A 141 -2.87 -11.41 11.04
CA LEU A 141 -2.08 -11.64 12.25
C LEU A 141 -2.80 -12.53 13.29
N LEU A 142 -4.13 -12.40 13.39
CA LEU A 142 -4.96 -13.28 14.22
C LEU A 142 -4.98 -14.71 13.67
N LEU A 143 -5.12 -14.86 12.35
CA LEU A 143 -5.15 -16.13 11.64
C LEU A 143 -3.75 -16.67 11.29
N ARG A 144 -2.70 -16.26 12.03
CA ARG A 144 -1.30 -16.69 11.79
C ARG A 144 -1.05 -18.20 11.85
N HIS A 145 -1.96 -18.95 12.47
CA HIS A 145 -1.90 -20.42 12.52
C HIS A 145 -2.39 -21.07 11.21
N ASP A 146 -3.16 -20.35 10.39
CA ASP A 146 -3.50 -20.74 9.02
C ASP A 146 -2.59 -19.96 8.04
N ALA A 147 -1.57 -20.65 7.54
CA ALA A 147 -0.59 -20.05 6.62
C ALA A 147 -1.20 -19.53 5.31
N GLN A 148 -2.35 -20.07 4.85
CA GLN A 148 -3.01 -19.58 3.64
C GLN A 148 -3.78 -18.30 3.91
N ALA A 149 -4.57 -18.27 4.99
CA ALA A 149 -5.31 -17.08 5.40
C ALA A 149 -4.35 -15.93 5.73
N HIS A 150 -3.34 -16.20 6.58
CA HIS A 150 -2.35 -15.22 7.01
C HIS A 150 -1.71 -14.47 5.84
N LYS A 151 -1.08 -15.20 4.90
CA LYS A 151 -0.36 -14.57 3.79
C LYS A 151 -1.30 -13.80 2.85
N ARG A 152 -2.51 -14.33 2.58
CA ARG A 152 -3.47 -13.70 1.67
C ARG A 152 -4.00 -12.40 2.27
N LEU A 153 -4.36 -12.41 3.54
CA LEU A 153 -4.89 -11.24 4.24
C LEU A 153 -3.84 -10.13 4.41
N VAL A 154 -2.60 -10.48 4.75
CA VAL A 154 -1.49 -9.50 4.80
C VAL A 154 -1.21 -8.91 3.42
N LEU A 155 -1.25 -9.72 2.36
CA LEU A 155 -1.08 -9.22 0.98
C LEU A 155 -2.22 -8.29 0.56
N LEU A 156 -3.47 -8.63 0.89
CA LEU A 156 -4.62 -7.76 0.61
C LEU A 156 -4.52 -6.44 1.38
N GLY A 157 -4.06 -6.47 2.64
CA GLY A 157 -3.76 -5.26 3.40
C GLY A 157 -2.66 -4.42 2.75
N LEU A 158 -1.62 -5.05 2.19
CA LEU A 158 -0.59 -4.36 1.43
C LEU A 158 -1.14 -3.70 0.15
N PHE A 159 -2.13 -4.30 -0.50
CA PHE A 159 -2.75 -3.71 -1.69
C PHE A 159 -3.51 -2.42 -1.39
N TYR A 160 -4.25 -2.37 -0.27
CA TYR A 160 -4.89 -1.12 0.18
C TYR A 160 -3.85 0.01 0.36
N LEU A 161 -2.68 -0.29 0.91
CA LEU A 161 -1.64 0.73 1.04
C LEU A 161 -0.98 1.13 -0.29
N SER A 162 -0.98 0.23 -1.27
CA SER A 162 -0.33 0.47 -2.55
C SER A 162 -1.13 1.40 -3.47
N ASP A 163 -2.42 1.59 -3.20
CA ASP A 163 -3.34 2.40 -4.02
C ASP A 163 -2.76 3.80 -4.30
N ALA A 164 -2.33 4.51 -3.25
CA ALA A 164 -1.75 5.85 -3.38
C ALA A 164 -0.51 5.93 -4.29
N GLY A 165 0.28 4.84 -4.40
CA GLY A 165 1.43 4.76 -5.31
C GLY A 165 1.00 4.53 -6.75
N PHE A 166 0.07 3.61 -6.95
CA PHE A 166 -0.51 3.32 -8.26
C PHE A 166 -1.34 4.48 -8.80
N ALA A 167 -2.10 5.17 -7.96
CA ALA A 167 -2.84 6.38 -8.30
C ALA A 167 -1.91 7.41 -8.96
N ARG A 168 -0.80 7.76 -8.30
CA ARG A 168 0.22 8.68 -8.83
C ARG A 168 0.87 8.19 -10.12
N PHE A 169 1.09 6.88 -10.25
CA PHE A 169 1.65 6.29 -11.46
C PHE A 169 0.67 6.32 -12.65
N ILE A 170 -0.61 6.02 -12.42
CA ILE A 170 -1.65 5.88 -13.44
C ILE A 170 -2.19 7.26 -13.87
N ASN A 171 -2.23 8.22 -12.94
CA ASN A 171 -2.78 9.56 -13.15
C ASN A 171 -2.45 10.20 -14.51
N PRO A 172 -1.16 10.28 -14.93
CA PRO A 172 -0.80 11.00 -16.15
C PRO A 172 -1.31 10.31 -17.42
N PHE A 173 -1.63 9.02 -17.34
CA PHE A 173 -2.04 8.21 -18.48
C PHE A 173 -3.56 8.07 -18.59
N VAL A 174 -4.31 8.31 -17.51
CA VAL A 174 -5.76 8.06 -17.46
C VAL A 174 -6.55 9.30 -17.05
N ALA A 175 -6.28 9.85 -15.86
CA ALA A 175 -7.06 10.97 -15.35
C ALA A 175 -6.75 12.28 -16.11
N GLN A 176 -5.47 12.59 -16.35
CA GLN A 176 -5.11 13.81 -17.08
C GLN A 176 -5.68 13.89 -18.50
N PRO A 177 -5.65 12.82 -19.33
CA PRO A 177 -6.22 12.86 -20.67
C PRO A 177 -7.74 12.99 -20.74
N ILE A 178 -8.47 12.60 -19.69
CA ILE A 178 -9.94 12.71 -19.65
C ILE A 178 -10.39 14.17 -19.50
N GLY A 179 -9.57 15.01 -18.87
CA GLY A 179 -9.82 16.45 -18.73
C GLY A 179 -10.90 16.77 -17.70
N GLU A 180 -11.54 17.93 -17.83
CA GLU A 180 -12.54 18.43 -16.88
C GLU A 180 -13.94 17.84 -17.13
N GLY A 181 -14.74 17.70 -16.06
CA GLY A 181 -16.11 17.16 -16.08
C GLY A 181 -16.28 15.96 -15.14
N PHE A 182 -17.50 15.43 -15.02
CA PHE A 182 -17.83 14.39 -14.04
C PHE A 182 -16.91 13.16 -14.08
N LEU A 183 -16.59 12.65 -15.28
CA LEU A 183 -15.67 11.51 -15.42
C LEU A 183 -14.22 11.87 -15.07
N GLY A 184 -13.81 13.11 -15.37
CA GLY A 184 -12.50 13.64 -14.99
C GLY A 184 -12.35 13.78 -13.48
N GLU A 185 -13.35 14.38 -12.83
CA GLU A 185 -13.41 14.51 -11.36
C GLU A 185 -13.43 13.16 -10.66
N MET A 186 -14.26 12.22 -11.13
CA MET A 186 -14.30 10.87 -10.57
C MET A 186 -12.97 10.14 -10.77
N THR A 187 -12.33 10.25 -11.93
CA THR A 187 -11.03 9.59 -12.15
C THR A 187 -9.89 10.28 -11.40
N ALA A 188 -9.92 11.61 -11.24
CA ALA A 188 -8.97 12.35 -10.41
C ALA A 188 -9.16 12.04 -8.92
N LEU A 189 -10.37 11.77 -8.45
CA LEU A 189 -10.60 11.35 -7.07
C LEU A 189 -9.89 10.01 -6.77
N TYR A 190 -9.90 9.05 -7.69
CA TYR A 190 -9.29 7.74 -7.49
C TYR A 190 -7.81 7.67 -7.86
N PHE A 191 -7.38 8.37 -8.92
CA PHE A 191 -6.00 8.36 -9.38
C PHE A 191 -5.19 9.56 -8.86
N GLY A 192 -5.75 10.35 -7.96
CA GLY A 192 -5.17 11.61 -7.48
C GLY A 192 -5.45 12.77 -8.45
N SER A 193 -5.47 14.00 -7.94
CA SER A 193 -5.55 15.20 -8.77
C SER A 193 -4.17 15.85 -8.85
N THR A 194 -3.93 16.65 -9.90
CA THR A 194 -2.73 17.51 -9.99
C THR A 194 -2.84 18.79 -9.18
N LEU A 195 -3.88 18.92 -8.34
CA LEU A 195 -4.17 20.09 -7.53
C LEU A 195 -3.43 20.06 -6.17
#